data_AF-E3LN74-F1
#
_entry.id   AF-E3LN74-F1
#
_cell.length_a   1.000
_cell.length_b   1.000
_cell.length_c   1.000
_cell.angle_alpha   90.00
_cell.angle_beta   90.00
_cell.angle_gamma   90.00
#
_symmetry.space_group_name_H-M   'P 1'
#
loop_
_entity.id
_entity.type
_entity.pdbx_description
1 polymer ?
#
loop_
_entity_poly.entity_id
_entity_poly.type
_entity_poly.pdbx_seq_one_letter_code
_entity_poly.pdbx_strand_id
1 'polypeptide(L)'
;MYFILLIVIFKPIQTCIPTQNVETVDSFPCKACSKIYDATCQGAGFPSPTNYCLKAADVPVTYTVGTPPSIFEDQSDMCYTYLDCPAGTMEQFDSIDEQTSIPGNFDGTPTFAFCYETGAVAGKWYSYSDGHDDEMSGMRCKNQ
;
A
#
# COMPACT_ATOMS: atom_id res chain seq x y z
N MET A 1 6.01 47.10 -63.91
CA MET A 1 6.12 47.14 -62.43
C MET A 1 5.86 45.73 -61.93
N TYR A 2 6.90 44.95 -61.63
CA TYR A 2 6.79 43.55 -61.21
C TYR A 2 6.89 43.47 -59.69
N PHE A 3 5.84 42.97 -59.05
CA PHE A 3 5.75 42.78 -57.60
C PHE A 3 6.30 41.39 -57.26
N ILE A 4 7.44 41.30 -56.59
CA ILE A 4 8.04 40.03 -56.14
C ILE A 4 7.50 39.74 -54.74
N LEU A 5 6.74 38.65 -54.60
CA LEU A 5 6.17 38.19 -53.33
C LEU A 5 7.16 37.24 -52.64
N LEU A 6 7.73 37.66 -51.50
CA LEU A 6 8.59 36.84 -50.64
C LEU A 6 7.73 35.97 -49.71
N ILE A 7 7.80 34.65 -49.86
CA ILE A 7 7.13 33.68 -48.97
C ILE A 7 8.17 33.16 -47.97
N VAL A 8 8.00 33.52 -46.68
CA VAL A 8 8.81 33.02 -45.56
C VAL A 8 8.06 31.87 -44.90
N ILE A 9 8.62 30.66 -44.93
CA ILE A 9 8.05 29.46 -44.32
C ILE A 9 8.55 29.36 -42.87
N PHE A 10 7.67 29.64 -41.89
CA PHE A 10 7.95 29.38 -40.47
C PHE A 10 7.59 27.94 -40.11
N LYS A 11 8.58 27.13 -39.72
CA LYS A 11 8.36 25.82 -39.09
C LYS A 11 8.16 26.01 -37.58
N PRO A 12 7.04 25.57 -36.97
CA PRO A 12 6.93 25.51 -35.53
C PRO A 12 7.78 24.34 -35.01
N ILE A 13 8.78 24.65 -34.18
CA ILE A 13 9.48 23.66 -33.36
C ILE A 13 8.60 23.34 -32.15
N GLN A 14 7.98 22.17 -32.17
CA GLN A 14 7.22 21.66 -31.03
C GLN A 14 8.22 21.10 -30.01
N THR A 15 8.62 21.94 -29.06
CA THR A 15 9.40 21.52 -27.90
C THR A 15 8.48 20.79 -26.93
N CYS A 16 8.54 19.46 -26.87
CA CYS A 16 7.92 18.71 -25.79
C CYS A 16 8.56 19.13 -24.46
N ILE A 17 7.76 19.69 -23.56
CA ILE A 17 8.17 19.93 -22.16
C ILE A 17 8.28 18.54 -21.51
N PRO A 18 9.44 18.14 -20.98
CA PRO A 18 9.53 16.90 -20.23
C PRO A 18 8.65 17.04 -18.98
N THR A 19 7.57 16.27 -18.91
CA THR A 19 6.83 16.06 -17.66
C THR A 19 7.81 15.40 -16.70
N GLN A 20 8.35 16.16 -15.75
CA GLN A 20 9.09 15.57 -14.64
C GLN A 20 8.09 14.72 -13.86
N ASN A 21 8.20 13.40 -13.99
CA ASN A 21 7.57 12.47 -13.07
C ASN A 21 8.25 12.70 -11.71
N VAL A 22 7.68 13.60 -10.91
CA VAL A 22 8.07 13.72 -9.50
C VAL A 22 7.57 12.42 -8.88
N GLU A 23 8.47 11.44 -8.77
CA GLU A 23 8.23 10.30 -7.89
C GLU A 23 7.96 10.90 -6.51
N THR A 24 6.71 10.79 -6.06
CA THR A 24 6.37 11.00 -4.66
C THR A 24 7.25 10.03 -3.90
N VAL A 25 8.28 10.53 -3.22
CA VAL A 25 9.06 9.74 -2.28
C VAL A 25 8.06 9.24 -1.26
N ASP A 26 7.68 7.97 -1.38
CA ASP A 26 6.82 7.28 -0.43
C ASP A 26 7.61 7.18 0.88
N SER A 27 7.54 8.26 1.67
CA SER A 27 8.24 8.41 2.92
C SER A 27 7.51 7.54 3.93
N PHE A 28 7.97 6.30 4.03
CA PHE A 28 7.54 5.40 5.08
C PHE A 28 7.88 6.04 6.44
N PRO A 29 6.87 6.37 7.29
CA PRO A 29 7.08 7.23 8.45
C PRO A 29 7.62 6.48 9.67
N CYS A 30 7.59 5.16 9.64
CA CYS A 30 7.90 4.31 10.78
C CYS A 30 9.41 4.10 10.93
N LYS A 31 9.89 3.94 12.17
CA LYS A 31 11.33 3.93 12.49
C LYS A 31 11.86 2.51 12.73
N ALA A 32 11.19 1.74 13.58
CA ALA A 32 11.57 0.37 13.91
C ALA A 32 10.97 -0.66 12.94
N CYS A 33 9.81 -0.35 12.39
CA CYS A 33 9.06 -1.22 11.50
C CYS A 33 9.62 -1.17 10.07
N SER A 34 9.34 -2.19 9.27
CA SER A 34 9.47 -2.14 7.80
C SER A 34 8.09 -2.09 7.15
N LYS A 35 8.01 -1.73 5.86
CA LYS A 35 6.78 -1.93 5.10
C LYS A 35 6.39 -3.41 5.12
N ILE A 36 5.09 -3.66 5.24
CA ILE A 36 4.54 -4.99 5.45
C ILE A 36 3.62 -5.46 4.32
N TYR A 37 3.25 -4.54 3.42
CA TYR A 37 2.54 -4.94 2.21
C TYR A 37 3.46 -5.80 1.33
N ASP A 38 2.93 -6.90 0.82
CA ASP A 38 3.70 -7.85 0.03
C ASP A 38 4.16 -7.26 -1.31
N ALA A 39 5.48 -7.03 -1.41
CA ALA A 39 6.12 -6.50 -2.60
C ALA A 39 6.19 -7.50 -3.77
N THR A 40 5.87 -8.78 -3.54
CA THR A 40 5.85 -9.82 -4.59
C THR A 40 4.56 -9.81 -5.42
N CYS A 41 3.54 -9.06 -4.99
CA CYS A 41 2.29 -8.95 -5.73
C CYS A 41 2.48 -8.34 -7.12
N GLN A 42 1.96 -9.04 -8.13
CA GLN A 42 2.18 -8.71 -9.54
C GLN A 42 1.04 -7.87 -10.15
N GLY A 43 -0.06 -7.70 -9.42
CA GLY A 43 -1.25 -6.98 -9.86
C GLY A 43 -2.37 -7.91 -10.34
N ALA A 44 -3.50 -7.30 -10.69
CA ALA A 44 -4.69 -8.02 -11.12
C ALA A 44 -4.41 -8.97 -12.29
N GLY A 45 -4.84 -10.22 -12.17
CA GLY A 45 -4.70 -11.26 -13.20
C GLY A 45 -3.35 -11.97 -13.26
N PHE A 46 -2.39 -11.64 -12.39
CA PHE A 46 -1.07 -12.26 -12.34
C PHE A 46 -0.75 -12.88 -10.96
N PRO A 47 -0.21 -14.11 -10.89
CA PRO A 47 0.21 -14.98 -12.01
C PRO A 47 -0.94 -15.64 -12.78
N SER A 48 -2.17 -15.63 -12.27
CA SER A 48 -3.34 -16.09 -13.01
C SER A 48 -4.60 -15.27 -12.71
N PRO A 49 -5.62 -15.32 -13.58
CA PRO A 49 -6.90 -14.63 -13.36
C PRO A 49 -7.65 -15.05 -12.10
N THR A 50 -7.36 -16.23 -11.55
CA THR A 50 -8.03 -16.79 -10.37
C THR A 50 -7.12 -16.88 -9.15
N ASN A 51 -5.87 -16.43 -9.26
CA ASN A 51 -4.92 -16.38 -8.15
C ASN A 51 -3.94 -15.24 -8.41
N TYR A 52 -4.28 -14.07 -7.91
CA TYR A 52 -3.51 -12.84 -8.01
C TYR A 52 -3.65 -12.02 -6.72
N CYS A 53 -2.70 -11.12 -6.51
CA CYS A 53 -2.81 -10.06 -5.52
C CYS A 53 -2.44 -8.70 -6.13
N LEU A 54 -3.06 -7.65 -5.60
CA LEU A 54 -2.88 -6.28 -6.08
C LEU A 54 -1.51 -5.74 -5.67
N LYS A 55 -0.96 -4.81 -6.46
CA LYS A 55 0.27 -4.11 -6.04
C LYS A 55 -0.08 -3.11 -4.95
N ALA A 56 0.90 -2.76 -4.11
CA ALA A 56 0.74 -1.69 -3.14
C ALA A 56 0.28 -0.37 -3.78
N ALA A 57 0.68 -0.07 -5.03
CA ALA A 57 0.25 1.13 -5.75
C ALA A 57 -1.24 1.12 -6.15
N ASP A 58 -1.87 -0.05 -6.22
CA ASP A 58 -3.28 -0.24 -6.57
C ASP A 58 -4.18 -0.36 -5.32
N VAL A 59 -3.59 -0.27 -4.12
CA VAL A 59 -4.28 -0.36 -2.83
C VAL A 59 -3.98 0.91 -2.03
N PRO A 60 -4.96 1.55 -1.37
CA PRO A 60 -4.76 2.81 -0.65
C PRO A 60 -4.05 2.61 0.71
N VAL A 61 -2.93 1.88 0.74
CA VAL A 61 -2.17 1.63 1.98
C VAL A 61 -1.42 2.90 2.38
N THR A 62 -1.77 3.44 3.55
CA THR A 62 -1.10 4.61 4.12
C THR A 62 -0.61 4.28 5.53
N TYR A 63 0.70 4.26 5.70
CA TYR A 63 1.33 4.08 7.00
C TYR A 63 1.31 5.38 7.79
N THR A 64 0.97 5.30 9.08
CA THR A 64 0.92 6.41 10.03
C THR A 64 1.66 6.02 11.30
N VAL A 65 2.29 6.98 11.97
CA VAL A 65 2.76 6.80 13.35
C VAL A 65 1.85 7.61 14.26
N GLY A 66 1.31 6.97 15.29
CA GLY A 66 0.47 7.65 16.28
C GLY A 66 -0.19 6.70 17.25
N THR A 67 -1.05 7.26 18.08
CA THR A 67 -1.79 6.53 19.10
C THR A 67 -2.78 5.54 18.45
N PRO A 68 -2.83 4.27 18.92
CA PRO A 68 -3.79 3.28 18.42
C PRO A 68 -5.25 3.66 18.72
N PRO A 69 -6.21 2.92 18.14
CA PRO A 69 -7.59 2.96 18.57
C PRO A 69 -7.74 2.69 20.08
N SER A 70 -8.77 3.28 20.70
CA SER A 70 -9.00 3.19 22.15
C SER A 70 -9.37 1.78 22.66
N ILE A 71 -9.52 0.81 21.76
CA ILE A 71 -9.77 -0.60 22.11
C ILE A 71 -8.51 -1.29 22.63
N PHE A 72 -7.32 -0.76 22.33
CA PHE A 72 -6.05 -1.29 22.80
C PHE A 72 -5.73 -0.74 24.20
N GLU A 73 -5.26 -1.59 25.11
CA GLU A 73 -4.85 -1.15 26.45
C GLU A 73 -3.57 -0.30 26.38
N ASP A 74 -2.62 -0.70 25.53
CA ASP A 74 -1.42 0.09 25.25
C ASP A 74 -1.78 1.25 24.30
N GLN A 75 -1.58 2.47 24.77
CA GLN A 75 -1.83 3.71 24.02
C GLN A 75 -0.52 4.39 23.60
N SER A 76 0.60 3.67 23.62
CA SER A 76 1.88 4.14 23.09
C SER A 76 1.80 4.31 21.57
N ASP A 77 2.51 5.31 21.05
CA ASP A 77 2.57 5.51 19.60
C ASP A 77 3.11 4.26 18.89
N MET A 78 2.40 3.85 17.84
CA MET A 78 2.74 2.72 16.99
C MET A 78 2.68 3.11 15.52
N CYS A 79 3.39 2.35 14.69
CA CYS A 79 3.24 2.41 13.25
C CYS A 79 2.01 1.60 12.87
N TYR A 80 1.08 2.16 12.11
CA TYR A 80 -0.12 1.43 11.71
C TYR A 80 -0.64 1.83 10.34
N THR A 81 -1.53 1.00 9.81
CA THR A 81 -2.34 1.25 8.63
C THR A 81 -3.67 0.52 8.80
N TYR A 82 -4.69 0.95 8.06
CA TYR A 82 -5.88 0.15 7.82
C TYR A 82 -5.73 -0.45 6.43
N LEU A 83 -5.79 -1.77 6.32
CA LEU A 83 -5.84 -2.42 5.02
C LEU A 83 -7.31 -2.44 4.60
N ASP A 84 -7.63 -1.72 3.53
CA ASP A 84 -8.95 -1.69 2.91
C ASP A 84 -8.79 -2.14 1.46
N CYS A 85 -9.33 -3.32 1.15
CA CYS A 85 -9.13 -3.94 -0.15
C CYS A 85 -10.21 -3.53 -1.16
N PRO A 86 -9.82 -3.13 -2.40
CA PRO A 86 -10.77 -2.85 -3.46
C PRO A 86 -11.72 -4.01 -3.75
N ALA A 87 -12.91 -3.69 -4.25
CA ALA A 87 -13.94 -4.68 -4.61
C ALA A 87 -13.38 -5.79 -5.52
N GLY A 88 -13.77 -7.04 -5.23
CA GLY A 88 -13.27 -8.22 -5.92
C GLY A 88 -11.96 -8.79 -5.33
N THR A 89 -11.42 -8.16 -4.28
CA THR A 89 -10.31 -8.70 -3.49
C THR A 89 -10.66 -8.73 -2.01
N MET A 90 -9.91 -9.50 -1.24
CA MET A 90 -10.01 -9.62 0.21
C MET A 90 -8.65 -9.38 0.85
N GLU A 91 -8.69 -8.85 2.06
CA GLU A 91 -7.55 -8.73 2.96
C GLU A 91 -7.03 -10.12 3.30
N GLN A 92 -5.70 -10.27 3.26
CA GLN A 92 -4.99 -11.51 3.56
C GLN A 92 -3.72 -11.17 4.33
N PHE A 93 -3.51 -11.82 5.47
CA PHE A 93 -2.38 -11.62 6.37
C PHE A 93 -1.61 -12.94 6.54
N ASP A 94 -0.30 -12.93 6.29
CA ASP A 94 0.53 -14.11 6.51
C ASP A 94 0.90 -14.24 7.98
N SER A 95 0.15 -15.06 8.71
CA SER A 95 0.41 -15.38 10.12
C SER A 95 1.76 -16.08 10.26
N ILE A 96 2.58 -15.59 11.20
CA ILE A 96 3.86 -16.22 11.55
C ILE A 96 3.62 -17.53 12.29
N ASP A 97 2.63 -17.55 13.19
CA ASP A 97 2.36 -18.69 14.08
C ASP A 97 1.68 -19.84 13.33
N GLU A 98 0.71 -19.52 12.48
CA GLU A 98 -0.06 -20.54 11.76
C GLU A 98 0.62 -20.96 10.44
N GLN A 99 1.59 -20.18 9.95
CA GLN A 99 2.20 -20.34 8.62
C GLN A 99 1.15 -20.39 7.49
N THR A 100 0.02 -19.73 7.72
CA THR A 100 -1.12 -19.64 6.80
C THR A 100 -1.52 -18.18 6.59
N SER A 101 -2.15 -17.93 5.45
CA SER A 101 -2.77 -16.65 5.16
C SER A 101 -4.16 -16.61 5.81
N ILE A 102 -4.39 -15.69 6.74
CA ILE A 102 -5.66 -15.47 7.42
C ILE A 102 -6.43 -14.31 6.76
N PRO A 103 -7.76 -14.40 6.62
CA PRO A 103 -8.56 -13.28 6.13
C PRO A 103 -8.59 -12.14 7.16
N GLY A 104 -8.86 -10.92 6.69
CA GLY A 104 -9.21 -9.79 7.56
C GLY A 104 -10.60 -9.90 8.19
N ASN A 105 -11.11 -8.78 8.73
CA ASN A 105 -12.41 -8.70 9.39
C ASN A 105 -13.54 -9.28 8.54
N PHE A 106 -14.33 -10.16 9.13
CA PHE A 106 -15.43 -10.82 8.42
C PHE A 106 -16.60 -9.87 8.10
N ASP A 107 -16.72 -8.76 8.83
CA ASP A 107 -17.76 -7.76 8.63
C ASP A 107 -17.48 -6.81 7.44
N GLY A 108 -16.33 -6.95 6.78
CA GLY A 108 -15.91 -6.14 5.64
C GLY A 108 -15.41 -4.75 6.01
N THR A 109 -15.18 -4.46 7.29
CA THR A 109 -14.49 -3.25 7.71
C THR A 109 -12.98 -3.39 7.52
N PRO A 110 -12.25 -2.30 7.22
CA PRO A 110 -10.80 -2.36 7.05
C PRO A 110 -10.09 -2.94 8.28
N THR A 111 -9.22 -3.92 8.06
CA THR A 111 -8.45 -4.52 9.16
C THR A 111 -7.32 -3.61 9.61
N PHE A 112 -7.23 -3.41 10.92
CA PHE A 112 -6.16 -2.62 11.53
C PHE A 112 -4.88 -3.45 11.59
N ALA A 113 -3.82 -3.00 10.93
CA ALA A 113 -2.50 -3.60 11.00
C ALA A 113 -1.55 -2.62 11.69
N PHE A 114 -0.80 -3.09 12.67
CA PHE A 114 0.05 -2.24 13.51
C PHE A 114 1.39 -2.89 13.84
N CYS A 115 2.37 -2.07 14.19
CA CYS A 115 3.70 -2.47 14.56
C CYS A 115 4.25 -1.57 15.67
N TYR A 116 4.83 -2.22 16.68
CA TYR A 116 5.42 -1.52 17.81
C TYR A 116 6.70 -0.81 17.39
N GLU A 117 6.79 0.50 17.70
CA GLU A 117 7.98 1.31 17.44
C GLU A 117 9.06 1.14 18.53
N THR A 118 8.68 0.64 19.70
CA THR A 118 9.56 0.49 20.87
C THR A 118 9.23 -0.77 21.67
N GLY A 119 10.06 -1.10 22.66
CA GLY A 119 9.83 -2.24 23.55
C GLY A 119 10.41 -3.56 23.04
N ALA A 120 10.11 -4.65 23.76
CA ALA A 120 10.67 -5.98 23.48
C ALA A 120 10.19 -6.59 22.15
N VAL A 121 9.06 -6.10 21.64
CA VAL A 121 8.42 -6.54 20.40
C VAL A 121 8.54 -5.50 19.28
N ALA A 122 9.44 -4.51 19.42
CA ALA A 122 9.64 -3.48 18.41
C ALA A 122 9.96 -4.07 17.03
N GLY A 123 9.34 -3.52 15.98
CA GLY A 123 9.52 -3.95 14.60
C GLY A 123 8.67 -5.15 14.17
N LYS A 124 7.89 -5.75 15.08
CA LYS A 124 6.93 -6.82 14.76
C LYS A 124 5.59 -6.26 14.36
N TRP A 125 4.99 -6.84 13.33
CA TRP A 125 3.67 -6.48 12.84
C TRP A 125 2.60 -7.44 13.36
N TYR A 126 1.43 -6.87 13.62
CA TYR A 126 0.23 -7.56 14.07
C TYR A 126 -0.98 -7.10 13.24
N SER A 127 -1.93 -7.98 13.02
CA SER A 127 -3.27 -7.63 12.53
C SER A 127 -4.28 -7.80 13.66
N TYR A 128 -5.16 -6.81 13.83
CA TYR A 128 -6.31 -6.90 14.71
C TYR A 128 -7.55 -7.19 13.86
N SER A 129 -7.96 -8.45 13.86
CA SER A 129 -9.13 -8.94 13.13
C SER A 129 -10.09 -9.65 14.06
N ASP A 130 -11.38 -9.31 13.97
CA ASP A 130 -12.47 -9.98 14.70
C ASP A 130 -12.24 -10.13 16.22
N GLY A 131 -11.49 -9.20 16.84
CA GLY A 131 -11.21 -9.19 18.28
C GLY A 131 -9.93 -9.92 18.71
N HIS A 132 -9.10 -10.33 17.76
CA HIS A 132 -7.85 -11.04 17.99
C HIS A 132 -6.66 -10.35 17.31
N ASP A 133 -5.52 -10.34 17.99
CA ASP A 133 -4.24 -9.88 17.47
C ASP A 133 -3.40 -11.08 17.01
N ASP A 134 -2.98 -11.08 15.75
CA ASP A 134 -2.13 -12.13 15.17
C ASP A 134 -0.82 -11.53 14.65
N GLU A 135 0.33 -12.10 15.06
CA GLU A 135 1.64 -11.67 14.55
C GLU A 135 1.77 -12.09 13.07
N MET A 136 2.16 -11.15 12.22
CA MET A 136 2.16 -11.34 10.78
C MET A 136 3.48 -10.90 10.12
N SER A 137 3.77 -11.52 8.99
CA SER A 137 4.98 -11.30 8.19
C SER A 137 4.72 -10.61 6.86
N GLY A 138 3.45 -10.45 6.49
CA GLY A 138 3.04 -9.80 5.25
C GLY A 138 1.54 -9.61 5.20
N MET A 139 1.12 -8.63 4.40
CA MET A 139 -0.30 -8.42 4.09
C MET A 139 -0.51 -8.08 2.63
N ARG A 140 -1.68 -8.41 2.08
CA ARG A 140 -2.03 -8.13 0.68
C ARG A 140 -3.53 -8.14 0.43
N CYS A 141 -3.93 -7.54 -0.68
CA CYS A 141 -5.27 -7.72 -1.24
C CYS A 141 -5.23 -8.81 -2.30
N LYS A 142 -5.91 -9.93 -2.06
CA LYS A 142 -5.92 -11.10 -2.94
C LYS A 142 -7.31 -11.31 -3.54
N ASN A 143 -7.41 -11.79 -4.77
CA ASN A 143 -8.70 -12.15 -5.34
C ASN A 143 -9.40 -13.26 -4.54
N GLN A 144 -10.73 -13.23 -4.55
CA GLN A 144 -11.55 -14.34 -4.05
C GLN A 144 -11.49 -15.55 -4.99
#